data_AF-A0A1Q1FMV7-F1
#
_entry.id   AF-A0A1Q1FMV7-F1
#
_cell.length_a   1.000
_cell.length_b   1.000
_cell.length_c   1.000
_cell.angle_alpha   90.00
_cell.angle_beta   90.00
_cell.angle_gamma   90.00
#
_symmetry.space_group_name_H-M   'P 1'
#
loop_
_entity.id
_entity.type
_entity.pdbx_description
1 polymer ?
#
loop_
_entity_poly.entity_id
_entity_poly.type
_entity_poly.pdbx_seq_one_letter_code
_entity_poly.pdbx_strand_id
1 'polypeptide(L)'
;MQRRLQGAAIAAVGLLLAAVQIAQAMVRTSTTVGFAVDLLPFLAMAAAITFAGVWVARSPEYVEYGTVVGAWVVGSAVAFAAITALILFSLNVATETFDAFDAAPYVAVDNVTAGTLAGVLVGIYDVRSRIDRAELKRQRDRIETFANRAADTNHYGRALNESDTMDAVSTLCVEAAITLVEFHDVAFVERRGGFATLVESTIAGVDEATIAELAGLAAGAEAATVVTHEDDLPAGLPEDVERVVTILVAETDSATTAMVALDRGDTAVTEETRSLLEMLVAHAGTALENIYETSIPTRDERDAVTIEIDDGDE
;
A
#
# COMPACT_ATOMS: atom_id res chain seq x y z
N MET A 1 14.80 -9.19 -18.65
CA MET A 1 15.00 -9.73 -20.03
C MET A 1 13.75 -10.43 -20.56
N GLN A 2 13.08 -11.25 -19.74
CA GLN A 2 11.78 -11.89 -20.04
C GLN A 2 10.70 -10.92 -20.55
N ARG A 3 10.66 -9.70 -19.99
CA ARG A 3 9.80 -8.54 -20.37
C ARG A 3 9.65 -8.33 -21.88
N ARG A 4 10.78 -8.23 -22.59
CA ARG A 4 10.76 -7.96 -24.04
C ARG A 4 10.42 -9.21 -24.82
N LEU A 5 10.72 -10.39 -24.28
CA LEU A 5 10.64 -11.64 -25.00
C LEU A 5 9.18 -12.03 -25.29
N GLN A 6 8.27 -11.89 -24.32
CA GLN A 6 6.87 -12.31 -24.48
C GLN A 6 6.05 -11.33 -25.34
N GLY A 7 6.16 -10.03 -25.11
CA GLY A 7 5.52 -9.04 -25.98
C GLY A 7 6.09 -9.05 -27.41
N ALA A 8 7.41 -9.26 -27.56
CA ALA A 8 8.01 -9.45 -28.88
C ALA A 8 7.57 -10.77 -29.54
N ALA A 9 7.32 -11.84 -28.77
CA ALA A 9 6.79 -13.09 -29.30
C ALA A 9 5.37 -12.89 -29.85
N ILE A 10 4.48 -12.20 -29.13
CA ILE A 10 3.13 -11.86 -29.63
C ILE A 10 3.24 -10.98 -30.88
N ALA A 11 4.13 -10.00 -30.88
CA ALA A 11 4.36 -9.15 -32.05
C ALA A 11 4.88 -9.95 -33.26
N ALA A 12 5.80 -10.89 -33.03
CA ALA A 12 6.33 -11.77 -34.06
C ALA A 12 5.24 -12.71 -34.62
N VAL A 13 4.33 -13.22 -33.77
CA VAL A 13 3.18 -14.01 -34.20
C VAL A 13 2.25 -13.17 -35.10
N GLY A 14 1.96 -11.93 -34.71
CA GLY A 14 1.16 -11.01 -35.55
C GLY A 14 1.79 -10.76 -36.92
N LEU A 15 3.11 -10.52 -36.97
CA LEU A 15 3.83 -10.33 -38.23
C LEU A 15 3.85 -11.60 -39.09
N LEU A 16 4.03 -12.76 -38.47
CA LEU A 16 3.99 -14.05 -39.16
C LEU A 16 2.61 -14.32 -39.76
N LEU A 17 1.53 -14.07 -39.01
CA LEU A 17 0.17 -14.18 -39.52
C LEU A 17 -0.08 -13.22 -40.69
N ALA A 18 0.39 -11.97 -40.61
CA ALA A 18 0.29 -11.03 -41.72
C ALA A 18 0.99 -11.54 -43.00
N ALA A 19 2.20 -12.11 -42.86
CA ALA A 19 2.94 -12.68 -43.98
C ALA A 19 2.22 -13.88 -44.61
N VAL A 20 1.66 -14.77 -43.78
CA VAL A 20 0.87 -15.92 -44.25
C VAL A 20 -0.38 -15.46 -44.99
N GLN A 21 -1.08 -14.45 -44.46
CA GLN A 21 -2.30 -13.92 -45.06
C GLN A 21 -2.04 -13.29 -46.45
N ILE A 22 -0.95 -12.52 -46.60
CA ILE A 22 -0.52 -11.98 -47.90
C ILE A 22 -0.22 -13.11 -48.89
N ALA A 23 0.51 -14.14 -48.47
CA ALA A 23 0.85 -15.28 -49.33
C ALA A 23 -0.40 -16.05 -49.78
N GLN A 24 -1.36 -16.27 -48.88
CA GLN A 24 -2.62 -16.95 -49.20
C GLN A 24 -3.47 -16.13 -50.17
N ALA A 25 -3.61 -14.82 -49.96
CA ALA A 25 -4.39 -13.95 -50.85
C ALA A 25 -3.83 -13.93 -52.29
N MET A 26 -2.50 -13.98 -52.46
CA MET A 26 -1.86 -14.02 -53.78
C MET A 26 -2.14 -15.32 -54.55
N VAL A 27 -2.30 -16.44 -53.84
CA VAL A 27 -2.57 -17.76 -54.45
C VAL A 27 -4.06 -17.96 -54.74
N ARG A 28 -4.92 -17.48 -53.84
CA ARG A 28 -6.35 -17.82 -53.81
C ARG A 28 -7.20 -16.99 -54.77
N THR A 29 -6.85 -15.72 -55.00
CA THR A 29 -7.80 -14.78 -55.61
C THR A 29 -7.17 -13.96 -56.74
N SER A 30 -7.75 -14.07 -57.95
CA SER A 30 -7.30 -13.37 -59.16
C SER A 30 -8.05 -12.06 -59.44
N THR A 31 -9.14 -11.80 -58.72
CA THR A 31 -9.96 -10.59 -58.86
C THR A 31 -9.64 -9.56 -57.78
N THR A 32 -9.51 -8.29 -58.16
CA THR A 32 -9.14 -7.19 -57.24
C THR A 32 -10.08 -7.03 -56.06
N VAL A 33 -11.40 -7.21 -56.27
CA VAL A 33 -12.40 -7.09 -55.20
C VAL A 33 -12.32 -8.27 -54.24
N GLY A 34 -12.19 -9.51 -54.74
CA GLY A 34 -12.03 -10.68 -53.88
C GLY A 34 -10.73 -10.60 -53.08
N PHE A 35 -9.64 -10.16 -53.70
CA PHE A 35 -8.36 -9.95 -53.03
C PHE A 35 -8.47 -8.95 -51.87
N ALA A 36 -9.19 -7.84 -52.06
CA ALA A 36 -9.40 -6.85 -51.01
C ALA A 36 -10.26 -7.39 -49.85
N VAL A 37 -11.34 -8.12 -50.15
CA VAL A 37 -12.26 -8.67 -49.13
C VAL A 37 -11.59 -9.80 -48.34
N ASP A 38 -10.81 -10.65 -49.01
CA ASP A 38 -10.14 -11.79 -48.38
C ASP A 38 -8.89 -11.36 -47.59
N LEU A 39 -8.18 -10.32 -48.00
CA LEU A 39 -6.91 -9.94 -47.35
C LEU A 39 -7.08 -8.88 -46.26
N LEU A 40 -7.83 -7.81 -46.52
CA LEU A 40 -7.80 -6.61 -45.68
C LEU A 40 -8.25 -6.84 -44.24
N PRO A 41 -9.35 -7.59 -43.95
CA PRO A 41 -9.78 -7.82 -42.57
C PRO A 41 -8.73 -8.58 -41.76
N PHE A 42 -8.18 -9.66 -42.31
CA PHE A 42 -7.20 -10.49 -41.58
C PHE A 42 -5.83 -9.82 -41.46
N LEU A 43 -5.44 -9.01 -42.44
CA LEU A 43 -4.25 -8.15 -42.33
C LEU A 43 -4.43 -7.12 -41.21
N ALA A 44 -5.61 -6.51 -41.09
CA ALA A 44 -5.92 -5.57 -40.00
C ALA A 44 -5.88 -6.27 -38.62
N MET A 45 -6.39 -7.50 -38.53
CA MET A 45 -6.33 -8.30 -37.31
C MET A 45 -4.88 -8.67 -36.93
N ALA A 46 -4.08 -9.09 -37.90
CA ALA A 46 -2.65 -9.38 -37.70
C ALA A 46 -1.85 -8.13 -37.29
N ALA A 47 -2.17 -6.97 -37.87
CA ALA A 47 -1.63 -5.68 -37.46
C ALA A 47 -2.05 -5.32 -36.03
N ALA A 48 -3.30 -5.57 -35.64
CA ALA A 48 -3.79 -5.35 -34.28
C ALA A 48 -3.08 -6.25 -33.25
N ILE A 49 -2.87 -7.53 -33.58
CA ILE A 49 -2.07 -8.46 -32.74
C ILE A 49 -0.64 -7.94 -32.60
N THR A 50 -0.02 -7.50 -33.71
CA THR A 50 1.34 -6.96 -33.70
C THR A 50 1.44 -5.71 -32.82
N PHE A 51 0.50 -4.78 -32.98
CA PHE A 51 0.42 -3.56 -32.19
C PHE A 51 0.25 -3.88 -30.71
N ALA A 52 -0.66 -4.79 -30.35
CA ALA A 52 -0.87 -5.22 -28.97
C ALA A 52 0.39 -5.86 -28.37
N GLY A 53 1.11 -6.71 -29.11
CA GLY A 53 2.37 -7.29 -28.67
C GLY A 53 3.45 -6.24 -28.39
N VAL A 54 3.58 -5.23 -29.28
CA VAL A 54 4.51 -4.11 -29.09
C VAL A 54 4.11 -3.24 -27.90
N TRP A 55 2.82 -2.99 -27.72
CA TRP A 55 2.29 -2.22 -26.60
C TRP A 55 2.58 -2.93 -25.27
N VAL A 56 2.25 -4.23 -25.16
CA VAL A 56 2.57 -5.06 -23.99
C VAL A 56 4.09 -5.10 -23.72
N ALA A 57 4.93 -5.19 -24.76
CA ALA A 57 6.39 -5.16 -24.60
C ALA A 57 6.93 -3.84 -24.01
N ARG A 58 6.17 -2.74 -24.14
CA ARG A 58 6.52 -1.40 -23.65
C ARG A 58 5.87 -1.08 -22.30
N SER A 59 4.75 -1.71 -21.94
CA SER A 59 4.03 -1.43 -20.69
C SER A 59 4.65 -2.17 -19.48
N PRO A 60 5.13 -1.45 -18.45
CA PRO A 60 5.79 -2.04 -17.29
C PRO A 60 4.85 -2.79 -16.34
N GLU A 61 3.56 -2.43 -16.31
CA GLU A 61 2.55 -2.99 -15.40
C GLU A 61 2.14 -4.44 -15.76
N TYR A 62 2.42 -4.90 -16.98
CA TYR A 62 1.98 -6.19 -17.50
C TYR A 62 3.05 -7.30 -17.37
N VAL A 63 4.17 -7.00 -16.71
CA VAL A 63 5.36 -7.86 -16.65
C VAL A 63 5.11 -9.20 -15.96
N GLU A 64 4.36 -9.19 -14.87
CA GLU A 64 4.07 -10.40 -14.09
C GLU A 64 3.05 -11.31 -14.78
N TYR A 65 2.30 -10.78 -15.73
CA TYR A 65 1.15 -11.44 -16.32
C TYR A 65 1.30 -11.85 -17.79
N GLY A 66 2.47 -11.69 -18.39
CA GLY A 66 2.67 -12.03 -19.80
C GLY A 66 2.44 -13.53 -20.12
N THR A 67 2.63 -14.42 -19.15
CA THR A 67 2.26 -15.85 -19.25
C THR A 67 0.76 -16.05 -19.35
N VAL A 68 -0.04 -15.25 -18.64
CA VAL A 68 -1.52 -15.31 -18.68
C VAL A 68 -2.03 -14.87 -20.05
N VAL A 69 -1.50 -13.76 -20.57
CA VAL A 69 -1.84 -13.28 -21.92
C VAL A 69 -1.44 -14.34 -22.96
N GLY A 70 -0.24 -14.89 -22.87
CA GLY A 70 0.21 -15.95 -23.77
C GLY A 70 -0.67 -17.20 -23.74
N ALA A 71 -1.13 -17.61 -22.55
CA ALA A 71 -2.04 -18.75 -22.39
C ALA A 71 -3.39 -18.50 -23.07
N TRP A 72 -3.95 -17.30 -22.94
CA TRP A 72 -5.18 -16.93 -23.65
C TRP A 72 -4.99 -16.90 -25.17
N VAL A 73 -3.87 -16.37 -25.66
CA VAL A 73 -3.54 -16.38 -27.08
C VAL A 73 -3.47 -17.79 -27.64
N VAL A 74 -2.70 -18.68 -27.01
CA VAL A 74 -2.56 -20.08 -27.45
C VAL A 74 -3.89 -20.82 -27.31
N GLY A 75 -4.57 -20.67 -26.18
CA GLY A 75 -5.86 -21.32 -25.92
C GLY A 75 -6.92 -20.93 -26.93
N SER A 76 -7.08 -19.63 -27.23
CA SER A 76 -8.05 -19.16 -28.20
C SER A 76 -7.68 -19.54 -29.64
N ALA A 77 -6.40 -19.51 -30.02
CA ALA A 77 -5.95 -19.98 -31.33
C ALA A 77 -6.28 -21.47 -31.54
N VAL A 78 -5.96 -22.32 -30.56
CA VAL A 78 -6.26 -23.77 -30.60
C VAL A 78 -7.77 -24.02 -30.61
N ALA A 79 -8.54 -23.30 -29.79
CA ALA A 79 -9.99 -23.44 -29.75
C ALA A 79 -10.64 -23.11 -31.10
N PHE A 80 -10.24 -22.00 -31.74
CA PHE A 80 -10.76 -21.63 -33.06
C PHE A 80 -10.32 -22.59 -34.16
N ALA A 81 -9.09 -23.12 -34.10
CA ALA A 81 -8.66 -24.18 -35.02
C ALA A 81 -9.53 -25.44 -34.89
N ALA A 82 -9.81 -25.87 -33.65
CA ALA A 82 -10.65 -27.02 -33.38
C ALA A 82 -12.11 -26.81 -33.84
N ILE A 83 -12.68 -25.63 -33.58
CA ILE A 83 -14.03 -25.26 -34.06
C ILE A 83 -14.06 -25.29 -35.58
N THR A 84 -13.02 -24.77 -36.25
CA THR A 84 -12.94 -24.78 -37.72
C THR A 84 -12.86 -26.19 -38.27
N ALA A 85 -12.01 -27.05 -37.69
CA ALA A 85 -11.91 -28.45 -38.08
C ALA A 85 -13.25 -29.17 -37.93
N LEU A 86 -13.99 -28.90 -36.85
CA LEU A 86 -15.32 -29.46 -36.61
C LEU A 86 -16.35 -28.97 -37.63
N ILE A 87 -16.35 -27.67 -37.97
CA ILE A 87 -17.24 -27.10 -38.99
C ILE A 87 -16.96 -27.71 -40.36
N LEU A 88 -15.69 -27.79 -40.77
CA LEU A 88 -15.30 -28.37 -42.06
C LEU A 88 -15.67 -29.86 -42.14
N PHE A 89 -15.45 -30.61 -41.07
CA PHE A 89 -15.88 -32.00 -40.99
C PHE A 89 -17.41 -32.14 -41.12
N SER A 90 -18.17 -31.31 -40.40
CA SER A 90 -19.63 -31.29 -40.44
C SER A 90 -20.18 -30.96 -41.83
N LEU A 91 -19.64 -29.92 -42.48
CA LEU A 91 -20.03 -29.54 -43.84
C LEU A 91 -19.77 -30.67 -44.84
N ASN A 92 -18.62 -31.33 -44.74
CA ASN A 92 -18.27 -32.43 -45.63
C ASN A 92 -19.19 -33.65 -45.45
N VAL A 93 -19.55 -33.99 -44.22
CA VAL A 93 -20.54 -35.06 -43.94
C VAL A 93 -21.91 -34.71 -44.51
N ALA A 94 -22.29 -33.43 -44.52
CA ALA A 94 -23.59 -32.98 -44.98
C ALA A 94 -23.73 -32.88 -46.50
N THR A 95 -22.67 -32.62 -47.26
CA THR A 95 -22.74 -32.36 -48.71
C THR A 95 -22.20 -33.48 -49.61
N GLU A 96 -21.64 -34.57 -49.04
CA GLU A 96 -21.01 -35.69 -49.77
C GLU A 96 -19.96 -35.27 -50.83
N THR A 97 -19.46 -34.04 -50.75
CA THR A 97 -18.54 -33.43 -51.73
C THR A 97 -17.25 -33.04 -51.01
N PHE A 98 -16.14 -33.68 -51.40
CA PHE A 98 -14.82 -33.47 -50.78
C PHE A 98 -14.14 -32.15 -51.17
N ASP A 99 -14.75 -31.34 -52.04
CA ASP A 99 -14.22 -30.04 -52.49
C ASP A 99 -14.03 -29.03 -51.34
N ALA A 100 -14.72 -29.22 -50.20
CA ALA A 100 -14.55 -28.40 -49.01
C ALA A 100 -13.13 -28.50 -48.40
N PHE A 101 -12.41 -29.61 -48.63
CA PHE A 101 -11.05 -29.80 -48.12
C PHE A 101 -10.00 -28.97 -48.87
N ASP A 102 -10.25 -28.60 -50.13
CA ASP A 102 -9.31 -27.76 -50.89
C ASP A 102 -9.26 -26.33 -50.32
N ALA A 103 -10.36 -25.86 -49.73
CA ALA A 103 -10.43 -24.56 -49.06
C ALA A 103 -10.06 -24.62 -47.56
N ALA A 104 -10.02 -25.82 -46.96
CA ALA A 104 -9.78 -26.04 -45.52
C ALA A 104 -8.55 -25.32 -44.95
N PRO A 105 -7.34 -25.35 -45.58
CA PRO A 105 -6.17 -24.70 -45.00
C PRO A 105 -6.29 -23.17 -44.92
N TYR A 106 -7.05 -22.55 -45.83
CA TYR A 106 -7.27 -21.11 -45.82
C TYR A 106 -8.25 -20.72 -44.70
N VAL A 107 -9.39 -21.43 -44.62
CA VAL A 107 -10.40 -21.18 -43.58
C VAL A 107 -9.83 -21.43 -42.17
N ALA A 108 -8.94 -22.41 -42.02
CA ALA A 108 -8.26 -22.68 -40.75
C ALA A 108 -7.35 -21.52 -40.32
N VAL A 109 -6.57 -20.95 -41.24
CA VAL A 109 -5.66 -19.84 -40.93
C VAL A 109 -6.43 -18.56 -40.58
N ASP A 110 -7.52 -18.28 -41.29
CA ASP A 110 -8.42 -17.16 -41.02
C ASP A 110 -9.01 -17.23 -39.61
N ASN A 111 -9.53 -18.40 -39.23
CA ASN A 111 -10.10 -18.61 -37.89
C ASN A 111 -9.03 -18.64 -36.79
N VAL A 112 -7.85 -19.20 -37.05
CA VAL A 112 -6.72 -19.14 -36.10
C VAL A 112 -6.32 -17.68 -35.87
N THR A 113 -6.32 -16.85 -36.91
CA THR A 113 -6.02 -15.41 -36.80
C THR A 113 -7.07 -14.72 -35.93
N ALA A 114 -8.35 -15.06 -36.14
CA ALA A 114 -9.46 -14.56 -35.32
C ALA A 114 -9.36 -14.98 -33.85
N GLY A 115 -9.11 -16.27 -33.60
CA GLY A 115 -8.91 -16.80 -32.24
C GLY A 115 -7.71 -16.18 -31.55
N THR A 116 -6.60 -15.98 -32.26
CA THR A 116 -5.40 -15.33 -31.73
C THR A 116 -5.71 -13.91 -31.27
N LEU A 117 -6.42 -13.11 -32.08
CA LEU A 117 -6.83 -11.76 -31.70
C LEU A 117 -7.77 -11.77 -30.49
N ALA A 118 -8.77 -12.64 -30.47
CA ALA A 118 -9.69 -12.79 -29.33
C ALA A 118 -8.94 -13.12 -28.04
N GLY A 119 -7.97 -14.04 -28.11
CA GLY A 119 -7.11 -14.42 -26.98
C GLY A 119 -6.25 -13.26 -26.49
N VAL A 120 -5.69 -12.44 -27.39
CA VAL A 120 -4.96 -11.21 -27.00
C VAL A 120 -5.88 -10.26 -26.22
N LEU A 121 -7.08 -9.99 -26.71
CA LEU A 121 -8.02 -9.06 -26.08
C LEU A 121 -8.47 -9.55 -24.70
N VAL A 122 -8.88 -10.81 -24.61
CA VAL A 122 -9.32 -11.42 -23.33
C VAL A 122 -8.15 -11.48 -22.35
N GLY A 123 -6.95 -11.84 -22.81
CA GLY A 123 -5.75 -11.87 -21.99
C GLY A 123 -5.44 -10.50 -21.38
N ILE A 124 -5.42 -9.43 -22.19
CA ILE A 124 -5.17 -8.07 -21.69
C ILE A 124 -6.24 -7.65 -20.67
N TYR A 125 -7.51 -7.98 -20.93
CA TYR A 125 -8.60 -7.67 -20.03
C TYR A 125 -8.49 -8.40 -18.68
N ASP A 126 -8.16 -9.70 -18.68
CA ASP A 126 -7.98 -10.48 -17.45
C ASP A 126 -6.84 -9.90 -16.60
N VAL A 127 -5.72 -9.52 -17.24
CA VAL A 127 -4.61 -8.88 -16.53
C VAL A 127 -5.03 -7.56 -15.90
N ARG A 128 -5.71 -6.69 -16.65
CA ARG A 128 -6.20 -5.42 -16.12
C ARG A 128 -7.12 -5.65 -14.91
N SER A 129 -8.04 -6.61 -15.02
CA SER A 129 -8.95 -6.94 -13.92
C SER A 129 -8.21 -7.43 -12.67
N ARG A 130 -7.11 -8.19 -12.83
CA ARG A 130 -6.29 -8.64 -11.69
C ARG A 130 -5.57 -7.49 -11.01
N ILE A 131 -5.01 -6.56 -11.79
CA ILE A 131 -4.33 -5.36 -11.26
C ILE A 131 -5.32 -4.51 -10.46
N ASP A 132 -6.49 -4.22 -11.05
CA ASP A 132 -7.53 -3.42 -10.39
C ASP A 132 -8.01 -4.08 -9.09
N ARG A 133 -8.22 -5.41 -9.09
CA ARG A 133 -8.61 -6.14 -7.87
C ARG A 133 -7.51 -6.15 -6.80
N ALA A 134 -6.25 -6.27 -7.20
CA ALA A 134 -5.13 -6.24 -6.26
C ALA A 134 -5.03 -4.87 -5.58
N GLU A 135 -5.22 -3.80 -6.34
CA GLU A 135 -5.24 -2.44 -5.79
C GLU A 135 -6.42 -2.21 -4.85
N LEU A 136 -7.63 -2.59 -5.27
CA LEU A 136 -8.82 -2.50 -4.41
C LEU A 136 -8.66 -3.30 -3.12
N LYS A 137 -8.04 -4.48 -3.17
CA LYS A 137 -7.76 -5.28 -1.99
C LYS A 137 -6.79 -4.57 -1.04
N ARG A 138 -5.69 -4.00 -1.55
CA ARG A 138 -4.75 -3.23 -0.72
C ARG A 138 -5.42 -2.04 -0.04
N GLN A 139 -6.26 -1.31 -0.77
CA GLN A 139 -7.00 -0.17 -0.22
C GLN A 139 -7.96 -0.61 0.88
N ARG A 140 -8.72 -1.69 0.65
CA ARG A 140 -9.62 -2.25 1.66
C ARG A 140 -8.87 -2.73 2.89
N ASP A 141 -7.79 -3.49 2.72
CA ASP A 141 -7.00 -4.04 3.83
C ASP A 141 -6.37 -2.90 4.67
N ARG A 142 -5.98 -1.78 4.02
CA ARG A 142 -5.53 -0.56 4.71
C ARG A 142 -6.65 0.09 5.52
N ILE A 143 -7.83 0.27 4.94
CA ILE A 143 -9.00 0.85 5.62
C ILE A 143 -9.43 -0.04 6.79
N GLU A 144 -9.43 -1.36 6.63
CA GLU A 144 -9.77 -2.32 7.68
C GLU A 144 -8.76 -2.27 8.84
N THR A 145 -7.47 -2.19 8.52
CA THR A 145 -6.40 -2.02 9.52
C THR A 145 -6.57 -0.69 10.27
N PHE A 146 -6.81 0.40 9.56
CA PHE A 146 -7.06 1.71 10.18
C PHE A 146 -8.32 1.70 11.05
N ALA A 147 -9.41 1.09 10.58
CA ALA A 147 -10.67 1.00 11.33
C ALA A 147 -10.50 0.17 12.62
N ASN A 148 -9.77 -0.94 12.56
CA ASN A 148 -9.44 -1.74 13.75
C ASN A 148 -8.59 -0.93 14.74
N ARG A 149 -7.52 -0.26 14.26
CA ARG A 149 -6.69 0.61 15.09
C ARG A 149 -7.50 1.74 15.73
N ALA A 150 -8.40 2.38 14.99
CA ALA A 150 -9.27 3.43 15.53
C ALA A 150 -10.30 2.90 16.54
N ALA A 151 -10.82 1.68 16.34
CA ALA A 151 -11.71 1.04 17.31
C ALA A 151 -10.96 0.75 18.62
N ASP A 152 -9.72 0.28 18.52
CA ASP A 152 -8.85 0.06 19.68
C ASP A 152 -8.50 1.40 20.37
N THR A 153 -8.21 2.48 19.62
CA THR A 153 -8.04 3.83 20.18
C THR A 153 -9.24 4.29 21.00
N ASN A 154 -10.47 4.01 20.55
CA ASN A 154 -11.68 4.35 21.31
C ASN A 154 -11.81 3.51 22.60
N HIS A 155 -11.33 2.27 22.59
CA HIS A 155 -11.24 1.47 23.82
C HIS A 155 -10.29 2.11 24.83
N TYR A 156 -9.09 2.51 24.39
CA TYR A 156 -8.14 3.26 25.23
C TYR A 156 -8.72 4.60 25.68
N GLY A 157 -9.38 5.36 24.81
CA GLY A 157 -10.03 6.63 25.16
C GLY A 157 -11.10 6.47 26.24
N ARG A 158 -11.84 5.35 26.26
CA ARG A 158 -12.76 5.03 27.36
C ARG A 158 -12.01 4.71 28.65
N ALA A 159 -10.98 3.86 28.59
CA ALA A 159 -10.19 3.47 29.75
C ALA A 159 -9.46 4.69 30.38
N LEU A 160 -8.97 5.60 29.55
CA LEU A 160 -8.36 6.87 29.97
C LEU A 160 -9.37 7.75 30.72
N ASN A 161 -10.57 7.92 30.19
CA ASN A 161 -11.62 8.70 30.87
C ASN A 161 -12.14 8.06 32.17
N GLU A 162 -11.96 6.75 32.34
CA GLU A 162 -12.29 6.02 33.58
C GLU A 162 -11.12 5.99 34.58
N SER A 163 -9.95 6.54 34.22
CA SER A 163 -8.76 6.54 35.06
C SER A 163 -8.78 7.67 36.08
N ASP A 164 -8.53 7.33 37.35
CA ASP A 164 -8.51 8.29 38.48
C ASP A 164 -7.09 8.72 38.88
N THR A 165 -6.04 8.18 38.25
CA THR A 165 -4.63 8.44 38.61
C THR A 165 -3.75 8.69 37.39
N MET A 166 -2.71 9.51 37.59
CA MET A 166 -1.68 9.80 36.58
C MET A 166 -0.93 8.53 36.14
N ASP A 167 -0.62 7.63 37.07
CA ASP A 167 0.03 6.35 36.79
C ASP A 167 -0.81 5.47 35.86
N ALA A 168 -2.14 5.44 36.05
CA ALA A 168 -3.04 4.68 35.17
C ALA A 168 -3.09 5.30 33.76
N VAL A 169 -3.18 6.63 33.67
CA VAL A 169 -3.19 7.35 32.39
C VAL A 169 -1.88 7.13 31.63
N SER A 170 -0.73 7.33 32.27
CA SER A 170 0.59 7.15 31.66
C SER A 170 0.82 5.71 31.19
N THR A 171 0.46 4.71 31.99
CA THR A 171 0.53 3.29 31.62
C THR A 171 -0.28 3.01 30.34
N LEU A 172 -1.54 3.47 30.29
CA LEU A 172 -2.41 3.27 29.13
C LEU A 172 -1.90 4.01 27.89
N CYS A 173 -1.35 5.21 28.05
CA CYS A 173 -0.75 5.97 26.95
C CYS A 173 0.48 5.26 26.35
N VAL A 174 1.39 4.79 27.20
CA VAL A 174 2.59 4.06 26.77
C VAL A 174 2.21 2.72 26.14
N GLU A 175 1.26 1.99 26.75
CA GLU A 175 0.76 0.73 26.18
C GLU A 175 0.13 0.96 24.79
N ALA A 176 -0.75 1.96 24.66
CA ALA A 176 -1.39 2.28 23.39
C ALA A 176 -0.38 2.76 22.33
N ALA A 177 0.65 3.51 22.71
CA ALA A 177 1.73 3.91 21.80
C ALA A 177 2.53 2.71 21.28
N ILE A 178 2.75 1.70 22.12
CA ILE A 178 3.40 0.44 21.72
C ILE A 178 2.47 -0.39 20.82
N THR A 179 1.20 -0.56 21.18
CA THR A 179 0.30 -1.53 20.53
C THR A 179 -0.34 -1.00 19.24
N LEU A 180 -0.75 0.28 19.22
CA LEU A 180 -1.47 0.85 18.09
C LEU A 180 -0.54 1.43 17.02
N VAL A 181 0.58 1.94 17.50
CA VAL A 181 1.48 2.82 16.74
C VAL A 181 2.86 2.18 16.57
N GLU A 182 3.17 1.11 17.30
CA GLU A 182 4.43 0.36 17.19
C GLU A 182 5.66 1.22 17.55
N PHE A 183 5.49 2.20 18.45
CA PHE A 183 6.63 2.86 19.10
C PHE A 183 7.07 2.04 20.31
N HIS A 184 8.29 1.52 20.26
CA HIS A 184 8.81 0.65 21.33
C HIS A 184 9.56 1.42 22.43
N ASP A 185 10.13 2.57 22.09
CA ASP A 185 10.83 3.45 23.02
C ASP A 185 9.94 4.68 23.29
N VAL A 186 9.13 4.62 24.35
CA VAL A 186 8.18 5.68 24.71
C VAL A 186 8.34 6.03 26.18
N ALA A 187 8.25 7.32 26.51
CA ALA A 187 8.28 7.84 27.86
C ALA A 187 7.15 8.84 28.09
N PHE A 188 6.64 8.87 29.31
CA PHE A 188 5.62 9.79 29.78
C PHE A 188 6.19 10.61 30.93
N VAL A 189 6.25 11.93 30.75
CA VAL A 189 6.98 12.84 31.63
C VAL A 189 6.06 13.93 32.15
N GLU A 190 6.04 14.13 33.46
CA GLU A 190 5.40 15.27 34.12
C GLU A 190 6.47 16.29 34.50
N ARG A 191 6.29 17.56 34.12
CA ARG A 191 7.14 18.67 34.54
C ARG A 191 6.36 19.57 35.48
N ARG A 192 6.84 19.75 36.71
CA ARG A 192 6.17 20.53 37.76
C ARG A 192 7.18 21.36 38.55
N GLY A 193 6.96 22.68 38.59
CA GLY A 193 7.73 23.60 39.44
C GLY A 193 9.25 23.58 39.19
N GLY A 194 9.68 23.41 37.93
CA GLY A 194 11.10 23.31 37.56
C GLY A 194 11.68 21.89 37.58
N PHE A 195 10.95 20.91 38.14
CA PHE A 195 11.37 19.51 38.17
C PHE A 195 10.69 18.72 37.07
N ALA A 196 11.36 17.68 36.56
CA ALA A 196 10.78 16.69 35.67
C ALA A 196 10.75 15.32 36.36
N THR A 197 9.59 14.67 36.31
CA THR A 197 9.35 13.34 36.85
C THR A 197 9.01 12.42 35.68
N LEU A 198 9.80 11.36 35.53
CA LEU A 198 9.50 10.27 34.60
C LEU A 198 8.43 9.38 35.24
N VAL A 199 7.21 9.41 34.72
CA VAL A 199 6.07 8.67 35.28
C VAL A 199 6.07 7.23 34.79
N GLU A 200 6.28 7.04 33.48
CA GLU A 200 6.35 5.73 32.84
C GLU A 200 7.35 5.78 31.69
N SER A 201 8.10 4.70 31.45
CA SER A 201 9.10 4.67 30.37
C SER A 201 9.46 3.26 29.93
N THR A 202 9.51 3.07 28.62
CA THR A 202 10.11 1.90 27.98
C THR A 202 11.44 2.19 27.31
N ILE A 203 11.88 3.47 27.30
CA ILE A 203 13.13 3.90 26.67
C ILE A 203 14.32 3.27 27.40
N ALA A 204 15.13 2.51 26.66
CA ALA A 204 16.34 1.89 27.19
C ALA A 204 17.62 2.57 26.67
N GLY A 205 18.58 2.81 27.56
CA GLY A 205 19.91 3.31 27.21
C GLY A 205 20.02 4.83 27.05
N VAL A 206 18.98 5.57 27.44
CA VAL A 206 18.96 7.04 27.52
C VAL A 206 18.79 7.44 28.97
N ASP A 207 19.51 8.46 29.43
CA ASP A 207 19.38 8.96 30.79
C ASP A 207 18.09 9.77 30.99
N GLU A 208 17.58 9.80 32.22
CA GLU A 208 16.32 10.47 32.54
C GLU A 208 16.37 11.99 32.30
N ALA A 209 17.55 12.62 32.40
CA ALA A 209 17.71 14.05 32.16
C ALA A 209 17.55 14.39 30.67
N THR A 210 18.12 13.57 29.78
CA THR A 210 17.92 13.66 28.33
C THR A 210 16.45 13.43 27.97
N ILE A 211 15.77 12.46 28.57
CA ILE A 211 14.32 12.24 28.35
C ILE A 211 13.50 13.45 28.81
N ALA A 212 13.85 14.06 29.94
CA ALA A 212 13.21 15.27 30.44
C ALA A 212 13.44 16.49 29.54
N GLU A 213 14.65 16.63 28.97
CA GLU A 213 14.98 17.66 27.99
C GLU A 213 14.13 17.50 26.71
N LEU A 214 14.02 16.27 26.20
CA LEU A 214 13.16 15.95 25.06
C LEU A 214 11.69 16.24 25.33
N ALA A 215 11.19 15.89 26.51
CA ALA A 215 9.82 16.24 26.91
C ALA A 215 9.61 17.76 26.93
N GLY A 216 10.67 18.54 27.19
CA GLY A 216 10.64 19.99 27.11
C GLY A 216 10.45 20.55 25.70
N LEU A 217 10.79 19.81 24.65
CA LEU A 217 10.53 20.22 23.26
C LEU A 217 9.04 20.26 22.93
N ALA A 218 8.19 19.57 23.70
CA ALA A 218 6.74 19.66 23.57
C ALA A 218 6.14 20.94 24.18
N ALA A 219 6.90 21.66 25.02
CA ALA A 219 6.39 22.84 25.71
C ALA A 219 6.04 23.96 24.71
N GLY A 220 4.85 24.54 24.83
CA GLY A 220 4.35 25.58 23.93
C GLY A 220 3.85 25.07 22.56
N ALA A 221 3.87 23.76 22.33
CA ALA A 221 3.15 23.15 21.20
C ALA A 221 1.62 23.22 21.45
N GLU A 222 0.82 23.08 20.39
CA GLU A 222 -0.61 22.90 20.55
C GLU A 222 -0.90 21.53 21.21
N ALA A 223 -1.79 21.52 22.21
CA ALA A 223 -2.13 20.30 22.94
C ALA A 223 -2.60 19.19 21.98
N ALA A 224 -2.23 17.96 22.28
CA ALA A 224 -2.54 16.78 21.46
C ALA A 224 -2.07 16.87 20.01
N THR A 225 -1.01 17.64 19.72
CA THR A 225 -0.37 17.71 18.40
C THR A 225 0.96 16.96 18.40
N VAL A 226 1.18 16.12 17.39
CA VAL A 226 2.42 15.34 17.25
C VAL A 226 3.48 16.17 16.54
N VAL A 227 4.57 16.46 17.24
CA VAL A 227 5.75 17.14 16.68
C VAL A 227 6.87 16.13 16.46
N THR A 228 7.47 16.15 15.27
CA THR A 228 8.60 15.29 14.91
C THR A 228 9.86 16.14 14.78
N HIS A 229 10.93 15.71 15.44
CA HIS A 229 12.23 16.35 15.47
C HIS A 229 13.24 15.42 14.79
N GLU A 230 13.85 15.88 13.70
CA GLU A 230 14.92 15.17 12.98
C GLU A 230 16.26 15.91 13.07
N ASP A 231 16.21 17.23 13.28
CA ASP A 231 17.38 18.11 13.39
C ASP A 231 17.54 18.60 14.84
N ASP A 232 18.77 18.96 15.21
CA ASP A 232 19.12 19.56 16.53
C ASP A 232 18.68 18.74 17.76
N LEU A 233 18.79 17.41 17.66
CA LEU A 233 18.52 16.50 18.78
C LEU A 233 19.57 16.67 19.92
N PRO A 234 19.15 16.54 21.20
CA PRO A 234 20.05 16.66 22.35
C PRO A 234 21.23 15.70 22.30
N ALA A 235 22.37 16.13 22.85
CA ALA A 235 23.53 15.27 23.03
C ALA A 235 23.21 14.18 24.07
N GLY A 236 23.58 12.92 23.78
CA GLY A 236 23.30 11.78 24.68
C GLY A 236 22.35 10.75 24.11
N LEU A 237 21.70 11.04 22.97
CA LEU A 237 20.92 10.05 22.24
C LEU A 237 21.82 9.00 21.57
N PRO A 238 21.40 7.72 21.56
CA PRO A 238 22.05 6.67 20.79
C PRO A 238 22.14 7.00 19.29
N GLU A 239 23.22 6.60 18.62
CA GLU A 239 23.46 6.87 17.19
C GLU A 239 22.41 6.23 16.26
N ASP A 240 21.67 5.23 16.73
CA ASP A 240 20.60 4.55 16.00
C ASP A 240 19.24 5.26 16.11
N VAL A 241 19.11 6.32 16.91
CA VAL A 241 17.91 7.16 16.93
C VAL A 241 17.93 8.11 15.74
N GLU A 242 16.98 7.94 14.81
CA GLU A 242 16.85 8.79 13.63
C GLU A 242 15.97 10.00 13.88
N ARG A 243 14.92 9.85 14.71
CA ARG A 243 13.92 10.90 14.96
C ARG A 243 13.41 10.82 16.39
N VAL A 244 12.95 11.96 16.90
CA VAL A 244 12.21 12.03 18.16
C VAL A 244 10.82 12.59 17.91
N VAL A 245 9.82 11.94 18.49
CA VAL A 245 8.44 12.39 18.45
C VAL A 245 8.05 12.88 19.84
N THR A 246 7.53 14.10 19.91
CA THR A 246 7.07 14.69 21.17
C THR A 246 5.63 15.14 21.04
N ILE A 247 4.83 14.88 22.07
CA ILE A 247 3.41 15.23 22.10
C ILE A 247 3.10 15.88 23.44
N LEU A 248 2.57 17.11 23.39
CA LEU A 248 2.03 17.75 24.59
C LEU A 248 0.71 17.07 24.96
N VAL A 249 0.66 16.48 26.16
CA VAL A 249 -0.52 15.76 26.65
C VAL A 249 -1.47 16.69 27.39
N ALA A 250 -0.93 17.45 28.34
CA ALA A 250 -1.69 18.42 29.11
C ALA A 250 -0.78 19.54 29.57
N GLU A 251 -1.30 20.76 29.64
CA GLU A 251 -0.62 21.90 30.24
C GLU A 251 -1.59 22.59 31.21
N THR A 252 -1.19 22.65 32.48
CA THR A 252 -1.94 23.33 33.55
C THR A 252 -1.09 24.43 34.15
N ASP A 253 -1.69 25.28 34.98
CA ASP A 253 -0.96 26.33 35.72
C ASP A 253 0.20 25.80 36.58
N SER A 254 0.19 24.51 36.92
CA SER A 254 1.16 23.92 37.84
C SER A 254 2.01 22.78 37.28
N ALA A 255 1.63 22.20 36.14
CA ALA A 255 2.31 21.06 35.54
C ALA A 255 2.13 21.00 34.02
N THR A 256 3.18 20.59 33.32
CA THR A 256 3.19 20.27 31.88
C THR A 256 3.47 18.79 31.72
N THR A 257 2.59 18.05 31.06
CA THR A 257 2.77 16.61 30.81
C THR A 257 3.01 16.39 29.33
N ALA A 258 4.05 15.63 29.00
CA ALA A 258 4.42 15.31 27.62
C ALA A 258 4.73 13.82 27.45
N MET A 259 4.46 13.32 26.25
CA MET A 259 4.88 12.00 25.81
C MET A 259 6.03 12.15 24.80
N VAL A 260 7.07 11.34 24.96
CA VAL A 260 8.25 11.30 24.10
C VAL A 260 8.37 9.91 23.53
N ALA A 261 8.62 9.79 22.22
CA ALA A 261 8.91 8.52 21.57
C ALA A 261 10.17 8.64 20.71
N LEU A 262 11.04 7.63 20.77
CA LEU A 262 12.24 7.55 19.94
C LEU A 262 11.97 6.62 18.76
N ASP A 263 12.28 7.09 17.55
CA ASP A 263 12.19 6.31 16.33
C ASP A 263 13.60 5.98 15.83
N ARG A 264 13.90 4.68 15.77
CA ARG A 264 15.19 4.14 15.31
C ARG A 264 15.17 3.73 13.82
N GLY A 265 14.19 4.22 13.06
CA GLY A 265 14.04 3.93 11.63
C GLY A 265 13.17 2.71 11.32
N ASP A 266 12.71 2.00 12.35
CA ASP A 266 11.82 0.83 12.20
C ASP A 266 10.33 1.25 12.03
N THR A 267 9.96 2.45 12.47
CA THR A 267 8.55 2.87 12.53
C THR A 267 8.33 4.18 11.76
N ALA A 268 7.75 4.11 10.56
CA ALA A 268 7.41 5.33 9.82
C ALA A 268 6.26 6.10 10.50
N VAL A 269 6.51 7.36 10.88
CA VAL A 269 5.46 8.29 11.36
C VAL A 269 4.61 8.73 10.18
N THR A 270 3.59 7.93 9.86
CA THR A 270 2.60 8.27 8.83
C THR A 270 1.54 9.24 9.38
N GLU A 271 0.81 9.92 8.48
CA GLU A 271 -0.34 10.75 8.89
C GLU A 271 -1.41 9.94 9.63
N GLU A 272 -1.60 8.66 9.27
CA GLU A 272 -2.53 7.76 9.95
C GLU A 272 -2.08 7.52 11.40
N THR A 273 -0.79 7.23 11.59
CA THR A 273 -0.16 7.04 12.90
C THR A 273 -0.23 8.31 13.75
N ARG A 274 0.09 9.47 13.17
CA ARG A 274 -0.03 10.78 13.81
C ARG A 274 -1.46 10.99 14.33
N SER A 275 -2.46 10.80 13.48
CA SER A 275 -3.85 11.03 13.85
C SER A 275 -4.33 10.12 15.00
N LEU A 276 -3.85 8.88 15.07
CA LEU A 276 -4.17 7.95 16.18
C LEU A 276 -3.54 8.42 17.50
N LEU A 277 -2.30 8.91 17.48
CA LEU A 277 -1.62 9.45 18.66
C LEU A 277 -2.28 10.73 19.15
N GLU A 278 -2.61 11.65 18.25
CA GLU A 278 -3.31 12.90 18.60
C GLU A 278 -4.65 12.61 19.28
N MET A 279 -5.41 11.65 18.74
CA MET A 279 -6.68 11.22 19.33
C MET A 279 -6.50 10.58 20.72
N LEU A 280 -5.51 9.70 20.87
CA LEU A 280 -5.17 9.06 22.15
C LEU A 280 -4.79 10.12 23.20
N VAL A 281 -3.90 11.02 22.83
CA VAL A 281 -3.36 12.05 23.72
C VAL A 281 -4.42 13.10 24.06
N ALA A 282 -5.34 13.42 23.15
CA ALA A 282 -6.48 14.29 23.48
C ALA A 282 -7.37 13.71 24.59
N HIS A 283 -7.61 12.38 24.57
CA HIS A 283 -8.32 11.70 25.65
C HIS A 283 -7.52 11.69 26.96
N ALA A 284 -6.21 11.45 26.87
CA ALA A 284 -5.33 11.46 28.03
C ALA A 284 -5.27 12.86 28.68
N GLY A 285 -5.14 13.92 27.89
CA GLY A 285 -5.14 15.29 28.37
C GLY A 285 -6.43 15.64 29.11
N THR A 286 -7.58 15.25 28.56
CA THR A 286 -8.89 15.42 29.22
C THR A 286 -8.96 14.67 30.56
N ALA A 287 -8.46 13.43 30.61
CA ALA A 287 -8.43 12.65 31.85
C ALA A 287 -7.51 13.28 32.90
N LEU A 288 -6.33 13.77 32.48
CA LEU A 288 -5.39 14.45 33.37
C LEU A 288 -5.95 15.76 33.91
N GLU A 289 -6.60 16.58 33.09
CA GLU A 289 -7.27 17.80 33.55
C GLU A 289 -8.27 17.49 34.68
N ASN A 290 -9.11 16.47 34.53
CA ASN A 290 -10.04 16.05 35.57
C ASN A 290 -9.33 15.58 36.85
N ILE A 291 -8.21 14.86 36.71
CA ILE A 291 -7.38 14.42 37.84
C ILE A 291 -6.76 15.63 38.53
N TYR A 292 -6.20 16.60 37.81
CA TYR A 292 -5.61 17.82 38.38
C TYR A 292 -6.66 18.70 39.07
N GLU A 293 -7.86 18.84 38.50
CA GLU A 293 -8.97 19.56 39.15
C GLU A 293 -9.42 18.88 40.46
N THR A 294 -9.46 17.55 40.48
CA THR A 294 -9.90 16.75 41.64
C THR A 294 -8.80 16.61 42.70
N SER A 295 -7.53 16.61 42.28
CA SER A 295 -6.33 16.48 43.12
C SER A 295 -5.78 17.81 43.62
N ILE A 296 -6.64 18.82 43.77
CA ILE A 296 -6.38 19.95 44.68
C ILE A 296 -6.97 19.63 46.08
N PRO A 297 -6.33 18.79 46.93
CA PRO A 297 -6.58 18.82 48.35
C PRO A 297 -5.85 20.04 48.94
N THR A 298 -6.52 20.72 49.86
CA THR A 298 -5.91 21.65 50.82
C THR A 298 -4.63 21.06 51.42
N ARG A 299 -3.48 21.60 50.98
CA ARG A 299 -2.07 21.30 51.33
C ARG A 299 -1.84 20.85 52.79
N ASP A 300 -1.24 19.67 52.98
CA ASP A 300 -0.37 19.35 54.13
C ASP A 300 1.03 19.00 53.61
N GLU A 301 2.05 19.50 54.29
CA GLU A 301 3.31 19.98 53.72
C GLU A 301 4.51 19.04 53.96
N ARG A 302 4.26 17.73 54.09
CA ARG A 302 5.27 16.78 54.59
C ARG A 302 5.16 15.43 53.89
N ASP A 303 5.87 15.26 52.77
CA ASP A 303 6.53 14.00 52.35
C ASP A 303 6.74 13.93 50.83
N ALA A 304 7.66 14.73 50.30
CA ALA A 304 8.26 14.42 49.00
C ALA A 304 9.78 14.62 49.08
N VAL A 305 10.51 13.59 48.66
CA VAL A 305 11.97 13.66 48.48
C VAL A 305 12.22 14.34 47.14
N THR A 306 12.71 15.57 47.19
CA THR A 306 13.07 16.43 46.05
C THR A 306 14.51 16.15 45.61
N ILE A 307 14.75 16.08 44.30
CA ILE A 307 16.10 16.09 43.71
C ILE A 307 16.27 17.43 43.00
N GLU A 308 17.33 18.16 43.37
CA GLU A 308 17.66 19.52 42.91
C GLU A 308 18.34 19.46 41.53
N ILE A 309 17.93 20.33 40.61
CA ILE A 309 18.62 20.53 39.33
C ILE A 309 19.55 21.74 39.51
N ASP A 310 20.83 21.55 39.23
CA ASP A 310 21.86 22.58 39.27
C ASP A 310 21.73 23.45 38.00
N ASP A 311 21.08 24.60 38.14
CA ASP A 311 21.10 25.65 37.13
C ASP A 311 22.49 26.29 37.15
N GLY A 312 23.38 25.78 36.29
CA GLY A 312 24.70 26.35 36.08
C GLY A 312 24.63 27.77 35.53
N ASP A 313 24.83 28.75 36.41
CA ASP A 313 25.14 30.14 36.04
C ASP A 313 26.59 30.23 35.52
N GLU A 314 26.77 30.52 34.23
CA GLU A 314 27.89 31.30 33.68
C GLU A 314 27.40 32.54 32.93
#